data_AF-A0A8C3IZX6-F1
#
_entry.id   AF-A0A8C3IZX6-F1
#
_cell.length_a   1.000
_cell.length_b   1.000
_cell.length_c   1.000
_cell.angle_alpha   90.00
_cell.angle_beta   90.00
_cell.angle_gamma   90.00
#
_symmetry.space_group_name_H-M   'P 1'
#
loop_
_entity.id
_entity.type
_entity.pdbx_description
1 polymer ?
#
loop_
_entity_poly.entity_id
_entity_poly.type
_entity_poly.pdbx_seq_one_letter_code
_entity_poly.pdbx_strand_id
1 'polypeptide(L)'
;MWTLPLRRQELPATSLGWPMAGADGPGRGRTWPMLSSCCRSLETILVPLTDASLAVLVTNSNVRHTLTGSEYPTRRRQCEEAAAALGKASLRDATMAELEAARSRLGEEVYRRARHVIGEIARTVQAAKALQGKDYKTFGRLMVESHNSLRDDYEVSCPELDQLVAAALEVDGVYGSRMTGGGFGGCTVTLLEARAAERAQHHIQVRGRNVLGDCLKDPKETLRGMA
;
A
#
# COMPACT_ATOMS: atom_id res chain seq x y z
N MET A 1 7.11 -4.64 -6.92
CA MET A 1 6.88 -3.77 -5.75
C MET A 1 6.89 -2.34 -6.25
N TRP A 2 5.81 -1.57 -6.10
CA TRP A 2 5.77 -0.17 -6.55
C TRP A 2 6.43 0.71 -5.49
N THR A 3 7.42 1.50 -5.89
CA THR A 3 8.06 2.49 -5.03
C THR A 3 7.95 3.86 -5.70
N LEU A 4 7.31 4.80 -5.01
CA LEU A 4 7.48 6.21 -5.31
C LEU A 4 8.89 6.61 -4.85
N PRO A 5 9.69 7.33 -5.66
CA PRO A 5 10.94 7.89 -5.19
C PRO A 5 10.65 9.02 -4.19
N LEU A 6 10.40 8.66 -2.93
CA LEU A 6 10.24 9.62 -1.84
C LEU A 6 11.64 9.97 -1.32
N ARG A 7 12.15 11.16 -1.64
CA ARG A 7 13.24 11.74 -0.86
C ARG A 7 12.68 12.11 0.51
N ARG A 8 13.33 11.59 1.56
CA ARG A 8 13.07 11.96 2.96
C ARG A 8 13.44 13.44 3.13
N GLN A 9 12.46 14.34 3.10
CA GLN A 9 12.57 15.63 3.77
C GLN A 9 11.85 15.47 5.11
N GLU A 10 12.60 15.62 6.20
CA GLU A 10 12.03 15.66 7.54
C GLU A 10 11.16 16.92 7.66
N LEU A 11 9.84 16.73 7.60
CA LEU A 11 8.86 17.77 7.88
C LEU A 11 7.78 17.20 8.81
N PRO A 12 7.27 18.01 9.75
CA PRO A 12 6.46 17.54 10.88
C PRO A 12 5.13 16.93 10.45
N ALA A 13 4.75 15.88 11.19
CA ALA A 13 3.67 14.96 10.90
C ALA A 13 2.28 15.56 11.12
N THR A 14 1.69 16.19 10.11
CA THR A 14 0.24 16.29 9.95
C THR A 14 -0.02 16.65 8.50
N SER A 15 -0.84 15.84 7.82
CA SER A 15 -1.40 16.13 6.50
C SER A 15 -0.42 16.48 5.37
N LEU A 16 -0.02 15.46 4.59
CA LEU A 16 0.49 15.68 3.24
C LEU A 16 -0.53 15.11 2.24
N GLY A 17 -1.65 15.81 2.09
CA GLY A 17 -2.25 15.91 0.76
C GLY A 17 -1.32 16.78 -0.06
N TRP A 18 -0.48 16.19 -0.91
CA TRP A 18 0.25 16.99 -1.90
C TRP A 18 -0.78 17.40 -2.98
N PRO A 19 -1.13 18.69 -3.13
CA PRO A 19 -1.43 19.14 -4.47
C PRO A 19 -0.14 18.95 -5.28
N MET A 20 -0.25 18.52 -6.52
CA MET A 20 0.87 18.40 -7.46
C MET A 20 1.47 19.78 -7.86
N ALA A 21 1.43 20.78 -6.97
CA ALA A 21 1.91 22.13 -7.18
C ALA A 21 2.60 22.72 -5.92
N GLY A 22 3.91 23.01 -6.05
CA GLY A 22 4.74 23.81 -5.13
C GLY A 22 5.84 23.00 -4.42
N ALA A 23 7.14 23.31 -4.46
CA ALA A 23 7.82 24.59 -4.72
C ALA A 23 9.09 24.40 -5.58
N ASP A 24 9.16 25.14 -6.70
CA ASP A 24 10.36 25.71 -7.33
C ASP A 24 9.88 26.55 -8.53
N GLY A 25 9.60 27.83 -8.29
CA GLY A 25 9.27 28.83 -9.33
C GLY A 25 7.91 28.65 -10.03
N PRO A 26 7.37 29.74 -10.63
CA PRO A 26 6.15 29.65 -11.43
C PRO A 26 6.48 28.91 -12.76
N GLY A 27 5.90 27.72 -12.97
CA GLY A 27 5.84 27.10 -14.30
C GLY A 27 6.47 25.71 -14.49
N ARG A 28 6.96 25.01 -13.45
CA ARG A 28 7.41 23.61 -13.59
C ARG A 28 6.85 22.70 -12.49
N GLY A 29 5.66 22.16 -12.72
CA GLY A 29 5.17 21.02 -11.94
C GLY A 29 6.07 19.81 -12.16
N ARG A 30 6.72 19.31 -11.10
CA ARG A 30 7.49 18.06 -11.16
C ARG A 30 6.53 16.89 -11.16
N THR A 31 6.36 16.25 -12.31
CA THR A 31 5.65 14.98 -12.41
C THR A 31 6.59 13.86 -12.00
N TRP A 32 6.30 13.17 -10.89
CA TRP A 32 7.05 11.98 -10.52
C TRP A 32 6.40 10.75 -11.16
N PRO A 33 7.12 10.01 -12.03
CA PRO A 33 6.58 8.78 -12.58
C PRO A 33 6.44 7.72 -11.49
N MET A 34 5.39 6.91 -11.57
CA MET A 34 5.34 5.65 -10.84
C MET A 34 6.32 4.66 -11.48
N LEU A 35 7.01 3.87 -10.66
CA LEU A 35 7.97 2.86 -11.12
C LEU A 35 7.36 1.46 -11.04
N SER A 36 7.16 0.84 -12.19
CA SER A 36 6.92 -0.60 -12.29
C SER A 36 8.27 -1.30 -12.43
N SER A 37 8.62 -2.19 -11.49
CA SER A 37 9.86 -2.98 -11.60
C SER A 37 9.59 -4.48 -11.56
N CYS A 38 10.33 -5.22 -12.40
CA CYS A 38 10.41 -6.67 -12.34
C CYS A 38 11.60 -7.05 -11.47
N CYS A 39 11.37 -7.57 -10.26
CA CYS A 39 12.47 -7.95 -9.36
C CYS A 39 13.31 -9.14 -9.86
N ARG A 40 12.88 -9.83 -10.91
CA ARG A 40 13.62 -10.94 -11.54
C ARG A 40 14.56 -10.46 -12.64
N SER A 41 14.04 -9.73 -13.64
CA SER A 41 14.85 -9.19 -14.75
C SER A 41 15.54 -7.87 -14.41
N LEU A 42 15.18 -7.25 -13.28
CA LEU A 42 15.57 -5.89 -12.88
C LEU A 42 15.11 -4.79 -13.85
N GLU A 43 14.28 -5.14 -14.82
CA GLU A 43 13.68 -4.19 -15.75
C GLU A 43 12.75 -3.23 -15.03
N THR A 44 12.78 -1.98 -15.50
CA THR A 44 12.00 -0.89 -14.93
C THR A 44 11.23 -0.17 -16.03
N ILE A 45 9.97 0.13 -15.75
CA ILE A 45 9.09 0.90 -16.62
C ILE A 45 8.59 2.08 -15.81
N LEU A 46 8.85 3.29 -16.30
CA LEU A 46 8.29 4.51 -15.77
C LEU A 46 6.87 4.68 -16.32
N VAL A 47 5.88 4.72 -15.43
CA VAL A 47 4.49 5.01 -15.76
C VAL A 47 4.22 6.46 -15.34
N PRO A 48 4.09 7.40 -16.28
CA PRO A 48 3.88 8.80 -15.95
C PRO A 48 2.55 9.00 -15.23
N LEU A 49 2.58 9.65 -14.07
CA LEU A 49 1.39 10.08 -13.33
C LEU A 49 1.23 11.58 -13.56
N THR A 50 0.75 11.93 -14.75
CA THR A 50 0.68 13.32 -15.25
C THR A 50 -0.72 13.90 -15.18
N ASP A 51 -1.71 13.12 -14.76
CA ASP A 51 -3.08 13.58 -14.63
C ASP A 51 -3.24 14.46 -13.39
N ALA A 52 -3.39 15.77 -13.61
CA ALA A 52 -3.56 16.76 -12.55
C ALA A 52 -4.88 16.60 -11.77
N SER A 53 -5.84 15.83 -12.30
CA SER A 53 -7.08 15.49 -11.59
C SER A 53 -6.90 14.41 -10.53
N LEU A 54 -5.71 13.79 -10.44
CA LEU A 54 -5.40 12.77 -9.46
C LEU A 54 -4.50 13.29 -8.34
N ALA A 55 -4.67 12.69 -7.16
CA ALA A 55 -3.74 12.79 -6.05
C ALA A 55 -3.42 11.40 -5.50
N VAL A 56 -2.28 11.32 -4.81
CA VAL A 56 -1.90 10.17 -3.99
C VAL A 56 -1.79 10.67 -2.56
N LEU A 57 -2.66 10.18 -1.68
CA LEU A 57 -2.64 10.50 -0.26
C LEU A 57 -1.93 9.39 0.50
N VAL A 58 -0.89 9.75 1.25
CA VAL A 58 -0.20 8.83 2.17
C VAL A 58 -0.63 9.15 3.59
N THR A 59 -1.18 8.16 4.29
CA THR A 59 -1.65 8.32 5.66
C THR A 59 -0.82 7.47 6.59
N ASN A 60 -0.09 8.11 7.52
CA ASN A 60 0.67 7.41 8.54
C ASN A 60 -0.23 7.09 9.74
N SER A 61 -0.30 5.83 10.13
CA SER A 61 -0.99 5.38 11.35
C SER A 61 -0.33 5.90 12.63
N ASN A 62 0.94 6.34 12.54
CA ASN A 62 1.83 6.66 13.66
C ASN A 62 2.08 5.50 14.63
N VAL A 63 1.50 4.32 14.36
CA VAL A 63 1.81 3.10 15.09
C VAL A 63 3.10 2.53 14.52
N ARG A 64 4.08 2.42 15.40
CA ARG A 64 5.32 1.69 15.14
C ARG A 64 5.23 0.39 15.92
N HIS A 65 4.85 -0.71 15.26
CA HIS A 65 5.17 -2.00 15.86
C HIS A 65 6.67 -2.23 15.72
N THR A 66 7.32 -2.49 16.85
CA THR A 66 8.66 -3.07 16.84
C THR A 66 8.53 -4.42 16.15
N LEU A 67 8.95 -4.52 14.89
CA LEU A 67 9.18 -5.82 14.28
C LEU A 67 10.15 -6.53 15.21
N THR A 68 9.69 -7.52 15.97
CA THR A 68 10.50 -8.35 16.87
C THR A 68 11.52 -9.22 16.10
N GLY A 69 11.74 -8.92 14.82
CA GLY A 69 12.67 -9.58 13.91
C GLY A 69 12.12 -10.86 13.29
N SER A 70 11.12 -11.52 13.89
CA SER A 70 10.66 -12.85 13.47
C SER A 70 9.68 -12.84 12.30
N GLU A 71 8.81 -11.84 12.18
CA GLU A 71 7.66 -11.90 11.25
C GLU A 71 8.07 -11.96 9.78
N TYR A 72 8.93 -11.04 9.34
CA TYR A 72 9.35 -10.99 7.94
C TYR A 72 10.16 -12.23 7.52
N PRO A 73 11.16 -12.70 8.28
CA PRO A 73 11.82 -13.98 8.00
C PRO A 73 10.87 -15.17 8.01
N THR A 74 9.84 -15.17 8.87
CA THR A 74 8.84 -16.24 8.90
C THR A 74 8.01 -16.27 7.62
N ARG A 75 7.50 -15.12 7.16
CA ARG A 75 6.77 -15.04 5.88
C ARG A 75 7.65 -15.46 4.70
N ARG A 76 8.93 -15.07 4.71
CA ARG A 76 9.88 -15.50 3.68
C ARG A 76 10.06 -17.03 3.67
N ARG A 77 10.29 -17.66 4.82
CA ARG A 77 10.42 -19.13 4.92
C ARG A 77 9.16 -19.85 4.45
N GLN A 78 7.98 -19.37 4.81
CA GLN A 78 6.71 -19.93 4.33
C GLN A 78 6.59 -19.85 2.80
N CYS A 79 7.01 -18.75 2.19
CA CYS A 79 7.04 -18.64 0.72
C CYS A 79 8.06 -19.58 0.05
N GLU A 80 9.22 -19.78 0.68
CA GLU A 80 10.25 -20.72 0.21
C GLU A 80 9.76 -22.19 0.30
N GLU A 81 9.09 -22.54 1.40
CA GLU A 81 8.46 -23.85 1.59
C GLU A 81 7.39 -24.11 0.51
N ALA A 82 6.52 -23.14 0.25
CA ALA A 82 5.52 -23.25 -0.80
C ALA A 82 6.14 -23.45 -2.19
N ALA A 83 7.20 -22.69 -2.52
CA ALA A 83 7.90 -22.84 -3.80
C ALA A 83 8.53 -24.24 -3.93
N ALA A 84 9.14 -24.76 -2.86
CA ALA A 84 9.71 -26.10 -2.83
C ALA A 84 8.65 -27.19 -3.04
N ALA A 85 7.51 -27.09 -2.36
CA ALA A 85 6.39 -28.02 -2.55
C ALA A 85 5.81 -28.00 -3.97
N LEU A 86 5.91 -26.87 -4.67
CA LEU A 86 5.52 -26.72 -6.08
C LEU A 86 6.60 -27.14 -7.07
N GLY A 87 7.81 -27.49 -6.60
CA GLY A 87 8.96 -27.78 -7.46
C GLY A 87 9.44 -26.57 -8.27
N LYS A 88 9.27 -25.36 -7.72
CA LYS A 88 9.63 -24.09 -8.39
C LYS A 88 10.81 -23.43 -7.69
N ALA A 89 11.65 -22.75 -8.46
CA ALA A 89 12.73 -21.92 -7.90
C ALA A 89 12.18 -20.71 -7.12
N SER A 90 11.01 -20.21 -7.51
CA SER A 90 10.33 -19.12 -6.84
C SER A 90 8.82 -19.15 -7.10
N LEU A 91 8.03 -18.49 -6.24
CA LEU A 91 6.59 -18.33 -6.45
C LEU A 91 6.25 -17.47 -7.69
N ARG A 92 7.22 -16.78 -8.30
CA ARG A 92 7.03 -16.07 -9.57
C ARG A 92 6.80 -17.02 -10.75
N ASP A 93 7.25 -18.26 -10.63
CA ASP A 93 7.14 -19.30 -11.67
C ASP A 93 5.96 -20.25 -11.41
N ALA A 94 5.15 -19.95 -10.39
CA ALA A 94 3.96 -20.67 -10.01
C ALA A 94 2.68 -19.97 -10.50
N THR A 95 1.65 -20.76 -10.76
CA THR A 95 0.30 -20.32 -11.10
C THR A 95 -0.68 -20.64 -9.98
N MET A 96 -1.83 -19.97 -9.93
CA MET A 96 -2.87 -20.29 -8.95
C MET A 96 -3.39 -21.73 -9.12
N ALA A 97 -3.48 -22.23 -10.36
CA ALA A 97 -3.91 -23.60 -10.63
C ALA A 97 -2.93 -24.64 -10.05
N GLU A 98 -1.62 -24.42 -10.19
CA GLU A 98 -0.61 -25.27 -9.57
C GLU A 98 -0.67 -25.21 -8.04
N LEU A 99 -0.93 -24.03 -7.46
CA LEU A 99 -1.10 -23.87 -6.02
C LEU A 99 -2.32 -24.64 -5.51
N GLU A 100 -3.48 -24.52 -6.16
CA GLU A 100 -4.69 -25.25 -5.78
C GLU A 100 -4.48 -26.77 -5.88
N ALA A 101 -3.83 -27.25 -6.93
CA ALA A 101 -3.50 -28.67 -7.07
C ALA A 101 -2.53 -29.18 -5.99
N ALA A 102 -1.72 -28.30 -5.41
CA ALA A 102 -0.78 -28.61 -4.33
C ALA A 102 -1.36 -28.43 -2.93
N ARG A 103 -2.61 -27.95 -2.78
CA ARG A 103 -3.17 -27.53 -1.50
C ARG A 103 -3.11 -28.60 -0.40
N SER A 104 -3.37 -29.86 -0.73
CA SER A 104 -3.32 -30.98 0.22
C SER A 104 -1.91 -31.32 0.73
N ARG A 105 -0.86 -30.82 0.06
CA ARG A 105 0.55 -31.01 0.43
C ARG A 105 1.12 -29.84 1.21
N LEU A 106 0.33 -28.78 1.43
CA LEU A 106 0.73 -27.54 2.07
C LEU A 106 -0.01 -27.38 3.40
N GLY A 107 0.68 -26.86 4.42
CA GLY A 107 0.00 -26.31 5.59
C GLY A 107 -0.86 -25.11 5.18
N GLU A 108 -2.00 -24.90 5.86
CA GLU A 108 -2.96 -23.84 5.50
C GLU A 108 -2.30 -22.45 5.51
N GLU A 109 -1.44 -22.14 6.49
CA GLU A 109 -0.71 -20.85 6.53
C GLU A 109 0.20 -20.67 5.31
N VAL A 110 0.97 -21.70 4.96
CA VAL A 110 1.91 -21.71 3.82
C VAL A 110 1.15 -21.53 2.51
N TYR A 111 0.02 -22.21 2.36
CA TYR A 111 -0.88 -22.04 1.24
C TYR A 111 -1.41 -20.60 1.15
N ARG A 112 -1.88 -20.00 2.27
CA ARG A 112 -2.33 -18.59 2.28
C ARG A 112 -1.20 -17.63 1.89
N ARG A 113 0.02 -17.81 2.38
CA ARG A 113 1.17 -16.95 2.00
C ARG A 113 1.46 -17.05 0.51
N ALA A 114 1.47 -18.26 -0.04
CA ALA A 114 1.68 -18.48 -1.46
C ALA A 114 0.56 -17.88 -2.32
N ARG A 115 -0.70 -18.03 -1.88
CA ARG A 115 -1.88 -17.46 -2.54
C ARG A 115 -1.77 -15.94 -2.62
N HIS A 116 -1.37 -15.28 -1.53
CA HIS A 116 -1.08 -13.85 -1.54
C HIS A 116 -0.04 -13.50 -2.60
N VAL A 117 1.14 -14.13 -2.55
CA VAL A 117 2.28 -13.75 -3.41
C VAL A 117 1.98 -13.97 -4.89
N ILE A 118 1.44 -15.14 -5.26
CA ILE A 118 1.10 -15.45 -6.65
C ILE A 118 0.00 -14.50 -7.15
N GLY A 119 -1.03 -14.26 -6.33
CA GLY A 119 -2.09 -13.31 -6.65
C GLY A 119 -1.59 -11.88 -6.78
N GLU A 120 -0.72 -11.42 -5.89
CA GLU A 120 -0.19 -10.06 -5.86
C GLU A 120 0.71 -9.77 -7.07
N ILE A 121 1.48 -10.77 -7.52
CA ILE A 121 2.25 -10.71 -8.75
C ILE A 121 1.35 -10.47 -9.96
N ALA A 122 0.23 -11.21 -10.07
CA ALA A 122 -0.74 -11.02 -11.15
C ALA A 122 -1.44 -9.67 -11.04
N ARG A 123 -1.90 -9.27 -9.85
CA ARG A 123 -2.54 -7.97 -9.59
C ARG A 123 -1.61 -6.80 -9.94
N THR A 124 -0.31 -6.92 -9.66
CA THR A 124 0.69 -5.89 -9.99
C THR A 124 0.76 -5.63 -11.50
N VAL A 125 0.75 -6.69 -12.31
CA VAL A 125 0.76 -6.57 -13.78
C VAL A 125 -0.54 -5.94 -14.28
N GLN A 126 -1.68 -6.33 -13.69
CA GLN A 126 -2.99 -5.76 -14.05
C GLN A 126 -3.08 -4.27 -13.68
N ALA A 127 -2.58 -3.90 -12.49
CA ALA A 127 -2.53 -2.53 -12.02
C ALA A 127 -1.65 -1.66 -12.93
N ALA A 128 -0.49 -2.17 -13.37
CA ALA A 128 0.35 -1.46 -14.33
C ALA A 128 -0.41 -1.11 -15.62
N LYS A 129 -1.13 -2.10 -16.18
CA LYS A 129 -1.94 -1.92 -17.39
C LYS A 129 -3.09 -0.93 -17.17
N ALA A 130 -3.81 -1.06 -16.05
CA ALA A 130 -4.90 -0.15 -15.70
C ALA A 130 -4.40 1.30 -15.58
N LEU A 131 -3.27 1.51 -14.89
CA LEU A 131 -2.69 2.84 -14.72
C LEU A 131 -2.24 3.44 -16.07
N GLN A 132 -1.59 2.65 -16.93
CA GLN A 132 -1.21 3.06 -18.28
C GLN A 132 -2.43 3.44 -19.14
N GLY A 133 -3.52 2.68 -19.01
CA GLY A 133 -4.80 2.95 -19.68
C GLY A 133 -5.64 4.04 -19.02
N LYS A 134 -5.16 4.70 -17.96
CA LYS A 134 -5.91 5.68 -17.15
C LYS A 134 -7.22 5.12 -16.55
N ASP A 135 -7.31 3.80 -16.38
CA ASP A 135 -8.43 3.13 -15.71
C ASP A 135 -8.20 3.14 -14.19
N TYR A 136 -8.43 4.30 -13.59
CA TYR A 136 -8.19 4.54 -12.16
C TYR A 136 -9.16 3.77 -11.27
N LYS A 137 -10.36 3.45 -11.77
CA LYS A 137 -11.33 2.61 -11.05
C LYS A 137 -10.83 1.18 -10.91
N THR A 138 -10.33 0.58 -12.00
CA THR A 138 -9.72 -0.74 -11.93
C THR A 138 -8.45 -0.74 -11.08
N PHE A 139 -7.60 0.29 -11.22
CA PHE A 139 -6.40 0.42 -10.38
C PHE A 139 -6.76 0.47 -8.89
N GLY A 140 -7.72 1.32 -8.52
CA GLY A 140 -8.20 1.47 -7.15
C GLY A 140 -8.79 0.17 -6.58
N ARG A 141 -9.63 -0.53 -7.35
CA ARG A 141 -10.13 -1.87 -6.97
C ARG A 141 -8.99 -2.85 -6.69
N LEU A 142 -7.97 -2.89 -7.56
CA LEU A 142 -6.80 -3.76 -7.38
C LEU A 142 -5.96 -3.38 -6.14
N MET A 143 -5.93 -2.09 -5.76
CA MET A 143 -5.31 -1.68 -4.49
C MET A 143 -6.06 -2.29 -3.30
N VAL A 144 -7.39 -2.21 -3.29
CA VAL A 144 -8.23 -2.76 -2.22
C VAL A 144 -8.10 -4.28 -2.13
N GLU A 145 -8.08 -4.98 -3.27
CA GLU A 145 -7.84 -6.42 -3.31
C GLU A 145 -6.46 -6.81 -2.79
N SER A 146 -5.44 -6.00 -3.10
CA SER A 146 -4.10 -6.16 -2.54
C SER A 146 -4.11 -5.97 -1.02
N HIS A 147 -4.83 -4.97 -0.49
CA HIS A 147 -4.96 -4.76 0.96
C HIS A 147 -5.64 -5.94 1.66
N ASN A 148 -6.79 -6.40 1.14
CA ASN A 148 -7.50 -7.55 1.70
C ASN A 148 -6.61 -8.80 1.68
N SER A 149 -5.86 -9.02 0.60
CA SER A 149 -4.91 -10.14 0.54
C SER A 149 -3.74 -9.98 1.53
N LEU A 150 -3.25 -8.76 1.78
CA LEU A 150 -2.22 -8.52 2.81
C LEU A 150 -2.76 -8.74 4.23
N ARG A 151 -4.03 -8.42 4.48
CA ARG A 151 -4.71 -8.62 5.76
C ARG A 151 -5.03 -10.09 6.01
N ASP A 152 -5.69 -10.73 5.05
CA ASP A 152 -6.33 -12.04 5.24
C ASP A 152 -5.39 -13.20 4.87
N ASP A 153 -4.59 -13.05 3.81
CA ASP A 153 -3.74 -14.13 3.29
C ASP A 153 -2.28 -14.00 3.73
N TYR A 154 -1.74 -12.78 3.77
CA TYR A 154 -0.36 -12.56 4.18
C TYR A 154 -0.21 -12.23 5.67
N GLU A 155 -1.30 -11.78 6.30
CA GLU A 155 -1.39 -11.43 7.71
C GLU A 155 -0.25 -10.48 8.14
N VAL A 156 -0.12 -9.37 7.41
CA VAL A 156 0.82 -8.29 7.72
C VAL A 156 0.14 -6.94 7.93
N SER A 157 -1.18 -6.87 7.80
CA SER A 157 -1.92 -5.67 8.20
C SER A 157 -2.05 -5.60 9.73
N CYS A 158 -2.73 -4.56 10.21
CA CYS A 158 -3.11 -4.40 11.61
C CYS A 158 -4.42 -3.59 11.68
N PRO A 159 -5.13 -3.61 12.81
CA PRO A 159 -6.42 -2.91 12.96
C PRO A 159 -6.34 -1.44 12.55
N GLU A 160 -5.21 -0.78 12.81
CA GLU A 160 -5.00 0.63 12.49
C GLU A 160 -4.91 0.87 10.98
N LEU A 161 -4.18 0.04 10.25
CA LEU A 161 -4.10 0.12 8.80
C LEU A 161 -5.45 -0.19 8.15
N ASP A 162 -6.14 -1.22 8.65
CA ASP A 162 -7.44 -1.65 8.13
C ASP A 162 -8.49 -0.55 8.29
N GLN A 163 -8.49 0.15 9.43
CA GLN A 163 -9.39 1.28 9.67
C GLN A 163 -9.07 2.49 8.80
N LEU A 164 -7.79 2.81 8.60
CA LEU A 164 -7.38 3.91 7.71
C LEU A 164 -7.82 3.63 6.27
N VAL A 165 -7.69 2.38 5.81
CA VAL A 165 -8.19 1.97 4.50
C VAL A 165 -9.71 2.06 4.44
N ALA A 166 -10.43 1.52 5.43
CA ALA A 166 -11.88 1.58 5.48
C ALA A 166 -12.40 3.03 5.46
N ALA A 167 -11.83 3.90 6.30
CA ALA A 167 -12.19 5.31 6.33
C ALA A 167 -11.92 6.01 4.99
N ALA A 168 -10.80 5.72 4.33
CA ALA A 168 -10.52 6.30 3.01
C ALA A 168 -11.58 5.88 1.98
N LEU A 169 -12.02 4.62 2.00
CA LEU A 169 -13.00 4.08 1.05
C LEU A 169 -14.43 4.60 1.26
N GLU A 170 -14.73 5.25 2.39
CA GLU A 170 -16.02 5.90 2.66
C GLU A 170 -16.17 7.25 1.91
N VAL A 171 -15.10 7.77 1.30
CA VAL A 171 -15.06 9.14 0.77
C VAL A 171 -15.26 9.19 -0.74
N ASP A 172 -16.27 9.94 -1.18
CA ASP A 172 -16.53 10.20 -2.60
C ASP A 172 -15.33 10.86 -3.30
N GLY A 173 -14.90 10.23 -4.39
CA GLY A 173 -13.71 10.59 -5.17
C GLY A 173 -12.48 9.76 -4.83
N VAL A 174 -12.55 8.83 -3.87
CA VAL A 174 -11.49 7.83 -3.64
C VAL A 174 -11.68 6.64 -4.59
N TYR A 175 -10.61 6.28 -5.30
CA TYR A 175 -10.60 5.10 -6.17
C TYR A 175 -10.25 3.83 -5.41
N GLY A 176 -9.29 3.91 -4.47
CA GLY A 176 -8.86 2.77 -3.67
C GLY A 176 -7.78 3.13 -2.67
N SER A 177 -7.64 2.31 -1.63
CA SER A 177 -6.63 2.47 -0.58
C SER A 177 -6.06 1.12 -0.15
N ARG A 178 -4.80 1.11 0.28
CA ARG A 178 -4.10 -0.06 0.83
C ARG A 178 -2.98 0.31 1.76
N MET A 179 -2.60 -0.59 2.66
CA MET A 179 -1.32 -0.48 3.38
C MET A 179 -0.13 -0.46 2.41
N THR A 180 0.98 0.18 2.81
CA THR A 180 2.23 0.22 2.03
C THR A 180 3.44 0.03 2.93
N GLY A 181 4.50 -0.56 2.40
CA GLY A 181 5.67 -0.99 3.16
C GLY A 181 5.51 -2.40 3.75
N GLY A 182 6.23 -2.67 4.84
CA GLY A 182 6.32 -4.00 5.45
C GLY A 182 5.10 -4.46 6.25
N GLY A 183 4.16 -3.55 6.54
CA GLY A 183 3.00 -3.83 7.40
C GLY A 183 3.29 -3.68 8.89
N PHE A 184 2.35 -4.17 9.71
CA PHE A 184 2.38 -4.05 11.17
C PHE A 184 2.47 -2.57 11.61
N GLY A 185 1.58 -1.74 11.09
CA GLY A 185 1.63 -0.28 11.23
C GLY A 185 2.30 0.42 10.06
N GLY A 186 2.79 1.64 10.28
CA GLY A 186 3.29 2.48 9.20
C GLY A 186 2.17 3.17 8.42
N CYS A 187 2.19 3.11 7.08
CA CYS A 187 1.33 3.95 6.25
C CYS A 187 0.35 3.17 5.36
N THR A 188 -0.73 3.85 4.99
CA THR A 188 -1.56 3.52 3.83
C THR A 188 -1.25 4.46 2.67
N VAL A 189 -1.59 4.03 1.46
CA VAL A 189 -1.55 4.83 0.23
C VAL A 189 -2.92 4.76 -0.43
N THR A 190 -3.46 5.92 -0.78
CA THR A 190 -4.80 6.09 -1.33
C THR A 190 -4.70 6.81 -2.68
N LEU A 191 -5.32 6.24 -3.72
CA LEU A 191 -5.52 6.91 -5.00
C LEU A 191 -6.90 7.57 -5.00
N LEU A 192 -6.95 8.84 -5.36
CA LEU A 192 -8.16 9.65 -5.31
C LEU A 192 -8.13 10.80 -6.33
N GLU A 193 -9.29 11.36 -6.60
CA GLU A 193 -9.40 12.63 -7.29
C GLU A 193 -8.76 13.74 -6.44
N ALA A 194 -7.98 14.63 -7.06
CA ALA A 194 -7.30 15.72 -6.38
C ALA A 194 -8.26 16.61 -5.58
N ARG A 195 -9.46 16.87 -6.12
CA ARG A 195 -10.53 17.63 -5.45
C ARG A 195 -11.12 16.95 -4.22
N ALA A 196 -10.84 15.66 -4.00
CA ALA A 196 -11.31 14.90 -2.85
C ALA A 196 -10.27 14.86 -1.73
N ALA A 197 -9.04 15.33 -1.96
CA ALA A 197 -7.92 15.18 -1.02
C ALA A 197 -8.20 15.77 0.37
N GLU A 198 -8.69 17.00 0.44
CA GLU A 198 -9.00 17.65 1.73
C GLU A 198 -10.13 16.94 2.48
N ARG A 199 -11.21 16.56 1.77
CA ARG A 199 -12.32 15.82 2.37
C ARG A 199 -11.86 14.44 2.89
N ALA A 200 -11.07 13.73 2.09
CA ALA A 200 -10.53 12.42 2.47
C ALA A 200 -9.63 12.54 3.71
N GLN A 201 -8.71 13.50 3.72
CA GLN A 201 -7.87 13.76 4.87
C GLN A 201 -8.68 14.04 6.13
N HIS A 202 -9.66 14.95 6.05
CA HIS A 202 -10.49 15.30 7.20
C HIS A 202 -11.27 14.09 7.73
N HIS A 203 -11.94 13.35 6.83
CA HIS A 203 -12.73 12.19 7.19
C HIS A 203 -11.88 11.08 7.83
N ILE A 204 -10.73 10.76 7.22
CA ILE A 204 -9.79 9.77 7.75
C ILE A 204 -9.26 10.19 9.12
N GLN A 205 -8.95 11.48 9.33
CA GLN A 205 -8.46 11.96 10.61
C GLN A 205 -9.55 11.88 11.71
N VAL A 206 -10.80 12.23 11.39
CA VAL A 206 -11.93 12.14 12.33
C VAL A 206 -12.23 10.69 12.67
N ARG A 207 -12.40 9.83 11.67
CA ARG A 207 -12.64 8.39 11.86
C ARG A 207 -11.48 7.72 12.60
N GLY A 208 -10.25 8.03 12.22
CA GLY A 208 -9.04 7.48 12.83
C GLY A 208 -8.91 7.85 14.30
N ARG A 209 -9.18 9.10 14.70
CA ARG A 209 -9.14 9.51 16.12
C ARG A 209 -10.15 8.75 16.99
N ASN A 210 -11.34 8.49 16.45
CA ASN A 210 -12.39 7.79 17.18
C ASN A 210 -12.03 6.34 17.52
N VAL A 211 -11.03 5.75 16.87
CA VAL A 211 -10.69 4.33 17.02
C VAL A 211 -9.22 4.11 17.44
N LEU A 212 -8.31 5.00 17.05
CA LEU A 212 -6.88 4.98 17.40
C LEU A 212 -6.54 5.83 18.63
N GLY A 213 -7.49 6.59 19.17
CA GLY A 213 -7.26 7.52 20.27
C GLY A 213 -6.19 8.56 19.94
N ASP A 214 -5.24 8.74 20.85
CA ASP A 214 -4.21 9.78 20.82
C ASP A 214 -3.15 9.61 19.70
N CYS A 215 -3.11 8.47 19.00
CA CYS A 215 -2.09 8.18 18.00
C CYS A 215 -2.16 9.09 16.75
N LEU A 216 -3.26 9.83 16.55
CA LEU A 216 -3.43 10.81 15.47
C LEU A 216 -3.52 12.27 15.96
N LYS A 217 -3.07 12.57 17.19
CA LYS A 217 -3.02 13.94 17.71
C LYS A 217 -2.21 14.86 16.80
N ASP A 218 -2.67 16.11 16.70
CA ASP A 218 -1.91 17.18 16.06
C ASP A 218 -0.58 17.35 16.82
N PRO A 219 0.58 17.36 16.15
CA PRO A 219 1.88 17.62 16.80
C PRO A 219 1.88 18.86 17.69
N LYS A 220 1.03 19.84 17.39
CA LYS A 220 0.89 21.08 18.16
C LYS A 220 0.22 20.90 19.52
N GLU A 221 -0.62 19.89 19.70
CA GLU A 221 -1.25 19.60 21.00
C GLU A 221 -0.30 18.84 21.94
N THR A 222 0.52 17.93 21.40
CA THR A 222 1.50 17.16 22.19
C THR A 222 2.56 18.06 22.84
N LEU A 223 2.91 19.18 22.21
CA LEU A 223 3.87 20.16 22.76
C LEU A 223 3.26 21.08 23.83
N ARG A 224 1.92 21.20 23.93
CA ARG A 224 1.27 22.03 24.96
C ARG A 224 1.03 21.29 26.27
N GLY A 225 1.11 19.96 26.28
CA GLY A 225 0.96 19.14 27.49
C GLY A 225 2.25 18.91 28.28
N MET A 226 3.39 19.43 27.80
CA MET A 226 4.71 19.30 28.44
C MET A 226 5.29 20.66 28.90
N ALA A 227 4.45 21.69 28.99
CA ALA A 227 4.81 23.02 29.49
C ALA A 227 4.11 23.30 30.82
#